data_AF-A0A0A8H9H2-F1
#
_entry.id   AF-A0A0A8H9H2-F1
#
_cell.length_a   1.000
_cell.length_b   1.000
_cell.length_c   1.000
_cell.angle_alpha   90.00
_cell.angle_beta   90.00
_cell.angle_gamma   90.00
#
_symmetry.space_group_name_H-M   'P 1'
#
loop_
_entity.id
_entity.type
_entity.pdbx_description
1 polymer ?
#
loop_
_entity_poly.entity_id
_entity_poly.type
_entity_poly.pdbx_seq_one_letter_code
_entity_poly.pdbx_strand_id
1 'polypeptide(L)'
;MKLVLFLNMGGATNLQDCETFLKNMFNDPYILGIKNKFIRRFVAWIITKSRVKAMRENYKQMGGKSPLNEFTQSLCEKLNVKTNDFKFDFINLYVPPFAKEVLQKYTLNENDEIILFPLYPHHSRTTVTSSLEVLQNEILKQKIQAKIKTIDIFYKNELYNEMIVLHILAKKSNFDAKTLIFSAHSLPQSIIDKGDLYEKHVNDHIKLLKEKLKDHFDEFILAYQSKLGPVK
;
A
#
# COMPACT_ATOMS: atom_id res chain seq x y z
N MET A 1 -4.28 -12.05 -23.30
CA MET A 1 -3.27 -11.41 -22.43
C MET A 1 -3.70 -11.50 -20.97
N LYS A 2 -2.76 -11.71 -20.05
CA LYS A 2 -3.01 -11.62 -18.60
C LYS A 2 -2.24 -10.44 -18.01
N LEU A 3 -2.92 -9.36 -17.68
CA LEU A 3 -2.34 -8.13 -17.15
C LEU A 3 -2.43 -8.13 -15.62
N VAL A 4 -1.29 -8.21 -14.93
CA VAL A 4 -1.20 -8.06 -13.47
C VAL A 4 -0.93 -6.60 -13.15
N LEU A 5 -1.85 -5.99 -12.40
CA LEU A 5 -1.73 -4.62 -11.92
C LEU A 5 -1.43 -4.62 -10.42
N PHE A 6 -0.20 -4.24 -10.06
CA PHE A 6 0.13 -3.97 -8.66
C PHE A 6 -0.56 -2.71 -8.18
N LEU A 7 -1.17 -2.77 -7.00
CA LEU A 7 -1.90 -1.64 -6.42
C LEU A 7 -1.19 -1.12 -5.19
N ASN A 8 -0.88 0.17 -5.19
CA ASN A 8 -0.23 0.85 -4.09
C ASN A 8 -0.82 2.26 -3.88
N MET A 9 -0.56 2.87 -2.71
CA MET A 9 -0.94 4.26 -2.46
C MET A 9 -0.15 5.20 -3.38
N GLY A 10 1.05 4.77 -3.73
CA GLY A 10 2.08 5.58 -4.38
C GLY A 10 2.82 6.46 -3.36
N GLY A 11 3.86 7.14 -3.85
CA GLY A 11 4.57 8.14 -3.09
C GLY A 11 5.04 9.28 -3.98
N ALA A 12 5.10 10.49 -3.44
CA ALA A 12 5.49 11.68 -4.20
C ALA A 12 6.84 11.47 -4.91
N THR A 13 6.89 11.74 -6.21
CA THR A 13 8.11 11.54 -7.04
C THR A 13 9.03 12.76 -7.02
N ASN A 14 8.52 13.87 -6.50
CA ASN A 14 9.23 15.13 -6.28
C ASN A 14 8.51 15.90 -5.14
N LEU A 15 9.09 17.04 -4.73
CA LEU A 15 8.54 17.83 -3.63
C LEU A 15 7.21 18.51 -3.96
N GLN A 16 6.93 18.77 -5.25
CA GLN A 16 5.67 19.35 -5.69
C GLN A 16 4.52 18.35 -5.52
N ASP A 17 4.78 17.07 -5.86
CA ASP A 17 3.83 15.96 -5.73
C ASP A 17 3.39 15.68 -4.30
N CYS A 18 4.11 16.17 -3.29
CA CYS A 18 3.71 16.05 -1.89
C CYS A 18 2.32 16.67 -1.65
N GLU A 19 2.02 17.79 -2.30
CA GLU A 19 0.70 18.44 -2.19
C GLU A 19 -0.39 17.62 -2.89
N THR A 20 -0.09 17.09 -4.08
CA THR A 20 -0.99 16.21 -4.83
C THR A 20 -1.31 14.96 -4.05
N PHE A 21 -0.29 14.30 -3.48
CA PHE A 21 -0.42 13.11 -2.65
C PHE A 21 -1.37 13.36 -1.47
N LEU A 22 -1.09 14.38 -0.64
CA LEU A 22 -1.92 14.67 0.54
C LEU A 22 -3.34 15.05 0.17
N LYS A 23 -3.50 15.88 -0.87
CA LYS A 23 -4.82 16.30 -1.35
C LYS A 23 -5.66 15.10 -1.77
N ASN A 24 -5.08 14.17 -2.53
CA ASN A 24 -5.78 12.98 -3.01
C ASN A 24 -6.08 12.03 -1.85
N MET A 25 -5.09 11.75 -0.99
CA MET A 25 -5.23 10.88 0.17
C MET A 25 -6.32 11.36 1.13
N PHE A 26 -6.30 12.64 1.54
CA PHE A 26 -7.33 13.14 2.46
C PHE A 26 -8.70 13.34 1.78
N ASN A 27 -8.76 13.40 0.45
CA ASN A 27 -10.03 13.45 -0.26
C ASN A 27 -10.61 12.04 -0.55
N ASP A 28 -9.95 10.98 -0.09
CA ASP A 28 -10.45 9.61 -0.16
C ASP A 28 -11.53 9.37 0.94
N PRO A 29 -12.75 8.91 0.57
CA PRO A 29 -13.78 8.54 1.55
C PRO A 29 -13.34 7.48 2.55
N TYR A 30 -12.42 6.58 2.18
CA TYR A 30 -11.90 5.53 3.06
C TYR A 30 -10.92 6.06 4.10
N ILE A 31 -10.24 7.18 3.83
CA ILE A 31 -9.25 7.77 4.74
C ILE A 31 -9.93 8.64 5.80
N LEU A 32 -10.76 9.62 5.39
CA LEU A 32 -11.41 10.53 6.35
C LEU A 32 -12.77 10.01 6.86
N GLY A 33 -13.39 9.03 6.19
CA GLY A 33 -14.72 8.55 6.55
C GLY A 33 -15.86 9.56 6.31
N ILE A 34 -15.57 10.73 5.74
CA ILE A 34 -16.57 11.77 5.43
C ILE A 34 -17.26 11.41 4.11
N LYS A 35 -18.54 11.02 4.16
CA LYS A 35 -19.30 10.63 2.95
C LYS A 35 -19.54 11.80 2.00
N ASN A 36 -19.85 12.99 2.52
CA ASN A 36 -20.13 14.17 1.69
C ASN A 36 -18.84 14.66 1.00
N LYS A 37 -18.83 14.63 -0.34
CA LYS A 37 -17.67 14.99 -1.17
C LYS A 37 -17.24 16.45 -1.02
N PHE A 38 -18.17 17.38 -0.85
CA PHE A 38 -17.86 18.82 -0.74
C PHE A 38 -17.19 19.13 0.60
N ILE A 39 -17.76 18.61 1.69
CA ILE A 39 -17.19 18.74 3.03
C ILE A 39 -15.82 18.05 3.07
N ARG A 40 -15.72 16.83 2.54
CA ARG A 40 -14.46 16.08 2.49
C ARG A 40 -13.39 16.84 1.72
N ARG A 41 -13.70 17.44 0.56
CA ARG A 41 -12.76 18.23 -0.22
C ARG A 41 -12.28 19.48 0.53
N PHE A 42 -13.18 20.16 1.24
CA PHE A 42 -12.83 21.31 2.06
C PHE A 42 -11.89 20.92 3.21
N VAL A 43 -12.25 19.88 3.96
CA VAL A 43 -11.42 19.35 5.06
C VAL A 43 -10.05 18.88 4.54
N ALA A 44 -10.02 18.15 3.42
CA ALA A 44 -8.79 17.70 2.77
C ALA A 44 -7.88 18.87 2.38
N TRP A 45 -8.46 19.98 1.89
CA TRP A 45 -7.70 21.19 1.57
C TRP A 45 -7.04 21.80 2.81
N ILE A 46 -7.79 21.95 3.92
CA ILE A 46 -7.25 22.47 5.20
C ILE A 46 -6.10 21.59 5.70
N ILE A 47 -6.32 20.26 5.76
CA ILE A 47 -5.31 19.32 6.25
C ILE A 47 -4.08 19.33 5.35
N THR A 48 -4.26 19.38 4.04
CA THR A 48 -3.15 19.44 3.06
C THR A 48 -2.30 20.68 3.28
N LYS A 49 -2.91 21.87 3.40
CA LYS A 49 -2.17 23.12 3.64
C LYS A 49 -1.41 23.09 4.97
N SER A 50 -1.99 22.49 6.01
CA SER A 50 -1.32 22.31 7.30
C SER A 50 -0.12 21.36 7.23
N ARG A 51 -0.21 20.26 6.47
CA ARG A 51 0.77 19.16 6.52
C ARG A 51 1.83 19.20 5.41
N VAL A 52 1.57 19.88 4.30
CA VAL A 52 2.45 19.81 3.11
C VAL A 52 3.88 20.28 3.39
N LYS A 53 4.06 21.31 4.22
CA LYS A 53 5.40 21.82 4.56
C LYS A 53 6.21 20.75 5.31
N ALA A 54 5.63 20.14 6.34
CA ALA A 54 6.28 19.09 7.11
C ALA A 54 6.61 17.86 6.24
N MET A 55 5.68 17.45 5.38
CA MET A 55 5.93 16.34 4.44
C MET A 55 7.09 16.65 3.49
N ARG A 56 7.16 17.87 2.92
CA ARG A 56 8.26 18.27 2.03
C ARG A 56 9.61 18.22 2.72
N GLU A 57 9.70 18.67 3.98
CA GLU A 57 10.96 18.59 4.73
C GLU A 57 11.40 17.14 4.99
N ASN A 58 10.46 16.25 5.34
CA ASN A 58 10.76 14.82 5.48
C ASN A 58 11.24 14.22 4.15
N TYR A 59 10.59 14.56 3.04
CA TYR A 59 11.01 14.10 1.72
C TYR A 59 12.37 14.63 1.32
N LYS A 60 12.72 15.88 1.64
CA LYS A 60 14.07 16.43 1.40
C LYS A 60 15.15 15.62 2.10
N GLN A 61 14.91 15.21 3.36
CA GLN A 61 15.85 14.36 4.11
C GLN A 61 16.05 12.98 3.46
N MET A 62 15.06 12.51 2.69
CA MET A 62 15.12 11.26 1.94
C MET A 62 15.65 11.42 0.50
N GLY A 63 16.14 12.59 0.12
CA GLY A 63 16.60 12.86 -1.26
C GLY A 63 15.54 13.43 -2.20
N GLY A 64 14.41 13.90 -1.67
CA GLY A 64 13.40 14.68 -2.39
C GLY A 64 12.26 13.89 -3.03
N LYS A 65 12.28 12.55 -2.95
CA LYS A 65 11.27 11.66 -3.56
C LYS A 65 11.09 10.36 -2.78
N SER A 66 9.94 9.71 -2.97
CA SER A 66 9.72 8.35 -2.47
C SER A 66 10.35 7.33 -3.42
N PRO A 67 11.10 6.33 -2.93
CA PRO A 67 11.66 5.28 -3.76
C PRO A 67 10.60 4.24 -4.20
N LEU A 68 9.37 4.32 -3.67
CA LEU A 68 8.34 3.30 -3.85
C LEU A 68 7.99 3.05 -5.32
N ASN A 69 7.85 4.11 -6.11
CA ASN A 69 7.51 3.99 -7.52
C ASN A 69 8.64 3.32 -8.32
N GLU A 70 9.90 3.64 -7.97
CA GLU A 70 11.07 3.06 -8.62
C GLU A 70 11.21 1.57 -8.29
N PHE A 71 10.98 1.19 -7.02
CA PHE A 71 10.96 -0.22 -6.63
C PHE A 71 9.83 -1.00 -7.30
N THR A 72 8.64 -0.41 -7.40
CA THR A 72 7.49 -1.07 -8.04
C THR A 72 7.70 -1.21 -9.54
N GLN A 73 8.23 -0.18 -10.20
CA GLN A 73 8.61 -0.23 -11.61
C GLN A 73 9.69 -1.31 -11.85
N SER A 74 10.74 -1.34 -11.03
CA SER A 74 11.81 -2.35 -11.14
C SER A 74 11.27 -3.77 -10.92
N LEU A 75 10.31 -3.95 -10.01
CA LEU A 75 9.63 -5.23 -9.80
C LEU A 75 8.87 -5.66 -11.07
N CYS A 76 8.07 -4.77 -11.67
CA CYS A 76 7.36 -5.04 -12.92
C CYS A 76 8.34 -5.43 -14.04
N GLU A 77 9.43 -4.69 -14.22
CA GLU A 77 10.45 -4.97 -15.23
C GLU A 77 11.07 -6.36 -15.05
N LYS A 78 11.51 -6.68 -13.83
CA LYS A 78 12.12 -7.98 -13.51
C LYS A 78 11.15 -9.14 -13.73
N LEU A 79 9.87 -8.97 -13.40
CA LEU A 79 8.86 -10.00 -13.61
C LEU A 79 8.50 -10.16 -15.10
N ASN A 80 8.39 -9.05 -15.84
CA ASN A 80 8.17 -9.08 -17.29
C ASN A 80 9.32 -9.75 -18.06
N VAL A 81 10.56 -9.71 -17.54
CA VAL A 81 11.69 -10.45 -18.12
C VAL A 81 11.63 -11.94 -17.78
N LYS A 82 11.08 -12.30 -16.62
CA LYS A 82 11.05 -13.70 -16.13
C LYS A 82 9.98 -14.57 -16.78
N THR A 83 8.91 -14.00 -17.31
CA THR A 83 7.81 -14.74 -17.92
C THR A 83 7.13 -13.91 -19.00
N ASN A 84 6.67 -14.58 -20.06
CA ASN A 84 5.81 -14.01 -21.10
C ASN A 84 4.32 -14.32 -20.86
N ASP A 85 3.98 -15.11 -19.83
CA ASP A 85 2.60 -15.52 -19.53
C ASP A 85 1.76 -14.38 -18.97
N PHE A 86 2.44 -13.42 -18.32
CA PHE A 86 1.84 -12.27 -17.67
C PHE A 86 2.53 -11.00 -18.10
N LYS A 87 1.75 -9.94 -18.23
CA LYS A 87 2.24 -8.55 -18.34
C LYS A 87 2.07 -7.89 -16.98
N PHE A 88 3.13 -7.33 -16.42
CA PHE A 88 3.12 -6.62 -15.13
C PHE A 88 3.21 -5.12 -15.35
N ASP A 89 2.32 -4.37 -14.70
CA ASP A 89 2.34 -2.91 -14.55
C ASP A 89 1.78 -2.56 -13.16
N PHE A 90 1.77 -1.29 -12.80
CA PHE A 90 1.25 -0.88 -11.49
C PHE A 90 0.46 0.41 -11.58
N ILE A 91 -0.43 0.58 -10.62
CA ILE A 91 -1.17 1.83 -10.40
C ILE A 91 -0.94 2.33 -8.99
N ASN A 92 -1.03 3.65 -8.87
CA ASN A 92 -1.01 4.36 -7.61
C ASN A 92 -2.35 5.06 -7.37
N LEU A 93 -2.73 5.20 -6.11
CA LEU A 93 -3.99 5.86 -5.74
C LEU A 93 -3.86 7.37 -5.68
N TYR A 94 -2.77 7.88 -5.09
CA TYR A 94 -2.70 9.29 -4.70
C TYR A 94 -1.73 10.13 -5.54
N VAL A 95 -0.88 9.50 -6.33
CA VAL A 95 0.04 10.14 -7.29
C VAL A 95 0.10 9.29 -8.55
N PRO A 96 0.56 9.82 -9.70
CA PRO A 96 0.78 9.00 -10.89
C PRO A 96 1.72 7.80 -10.65
N PRO A 97 1.61 6.74 -11.48
CA PRO A 97 0.64 6.56 -12.56
C PRO A 97 -0.74 6.14 -12.01
N PHE A 98 -1.84 6.81 -12.41
CA PHE A 98 -3.17 6.43 -11.93
C PHE A 98 -3.78 5.33 -12.81
N ALA A 99 -4.83 4.69 -12.30
CA ALA A 99 -5.58 3.65 -13.00
C ALA A 99 -5.95 4.06 -14.43
N LYS A 100 -6.37 5.32 -14.61
CA LYS A 100 -6.80 5.84 -15.91
C LYS A 100 -5.69 5.74 -16.95
N GLU A 101 -4.53 6.33 -16.68
CA GLU A 101 -3.44 6.39 -17.66
C GLU A 101 -2.83 5.01 -17.90
N VAL A 102 -2.78 4.15 -16.88
CA VAL A 102 -2.22 2.80 -17.01
C VAL A 102 -3.10 1.90 -17.87
N LEU A 103 -4.42 1.89 -17.64
CA LEU A 103 -5.34 1.08 -18.44
C LEU A 103 -5.33 1.52 -19.92
N GLN A 104 -5.18 2.81 -20.19
CA GLN A 104 -5.11 3.35 -21.55
C GLN A 104 -3.87 2.90 -22.35
N LYS A 105 -2.85 2.34 -21.71
CA LYS A 105 -1.69 1.74 -22.41
C LYS A 105 -2.05 0.42 -23.10
N TYR A 106 -3.18 -0.21 -22.75
CA TYR A 106 -3.51 -1.57 -23.14
C TYR A 106 -4.84 -1.62 -23.90
N THR A 107 -4.85 -2.33 -25.03
CA THR A 107 -6.08 -2.68 -25.75
C THR A 107 -6.54 -4.05 -25.26
N LEU A 108 -7.46 -4.06 -24.29
CA LEU A 108 -7.99 -5.26 -23.65
C LEU A 108 -9.35 -5.65 -24.24
N ASN A 109 -9.52 -6.93 -24.54
CA ASN A 109 -10.77 -7.53 -25.02
C ASN A 109 -11.33 -8.56 -24.01
N GLU A 110 -12.49 -9.15 -24.33
CA GLU A 110 -13.22 -10.10 -23.48
C GLU A 110 -12.48 -11.43 -23.21
N ASN A 111 -11.47 -11.77 -24.03
CA ASN A 111 -10.63 -12.94 -23.83
C ASN A 111 -9.41 -12.67 -22.94
N ASP A 112 -9.17 -11.42 -22.57
CA ASP A 112 -8.10 -11.02 -21.67
C ASP A 112 -8.51 -11.13 -20.19
N GLU A 113 -7.51 -11.11 -19.31
CA GLU A 113 -7.69 -11.12 -17.86
C GLU A 113 -6.87 -9.98 -17.23
N ILE A 114 -7.51 -9.18 -16.36
CA ILE A 114 -6.83 -8.23 -15.48
C ILE A 114 -6.81 -8.82 -14.07
N ILE A 115 -5.59 -8.95 -13.52
CA ILE A 115 -5.34 -9.46 -12.18
C ILE A 115 -4.98 -8.27 -11.28
N LEU A 116 -5.87 -7.96 -10.34
CA LEU A 116 -5.70 -6.90 -9.35
C LEU A 116 -4.86 -7.45 -8.19
N PHE A 117 -3.66 -6.90 -7.99
CA PHE A 117 -2.74 -7.38 -6.94
C PHE A 117 -2.38 -6.23 -5.97
N PRO A 118 -3.13 -6.06 -4.88
CA PRO A 118 -2.76 -5.15 -3.81
C PRO A 118 -1.40 -5.53 -3.19
N LEU A 119 -0.44 -4.60 -3.15
CA LEU A 119 0.87 -4.83 -2.52
C LEU A 119 0.84 -4.66 -1.00
N TYR A 120 -0.29 -4.98 -0.38
CA TYR A 120 -0.46 -4.96 1.07
C TYR A 120 -0.71 -6.38 1.56
N PRO A 121 0.16 -6.94 2.43
CA PRO A 121 -0.04 -8.28 2.95
C PRO A 121 -1.26 -8.37 3.88
N HIS A 122 -1.67 -7.26 4.50
CA HIS A 122 -2.80 -7.17 5.42
C HIS A 122 -3.96 -6.37 4.80
N HIS A 123 -5.19 -6.87 4.96
CA HIS A 123 -6.38 -6.13 4.53
C HIS A 123 -6.60 -4.91 5.44
N SER A 124 -6.71 -3.73 4.83
CA SER A 124 -7.33 -2.54 5.43
C SER A 124 -8.29 -1.93 4.41
N ARG A 125 -9.38 -1.34 4.89
CA ARG A 125 -10.29 -0.56 4.04
C ARG A 125 -9.59 0.65 3.42
N THR A 126 -8.64 1.23 4.15
CA THR A 126 -7.87 2.40 3.70
C THR A 126 -6.82 2.09 2.63
N THR A 127 -6.49 0.81 2.41
CA THR A 127 -5.48 0.40 1.44
C THR A 127 -6.05 -0.57 0.41
N VAL A 128 -6.33 -1.82 0.79
CA VAL A 128 -6.80 -2.87 -0.13
C VAL A 128 -8.16 -2.51 -0.72
N THR A 129 -9.16 -2.21 0.11
CA THR A 129 -10.51 -1.91 -0.40
C THR A 129 -10.52 -0.66 -1.27
N SER A 130 -9.93 0.46 -0.80
CA SER A 130 -9.85 1.69 -1.61
C SER A 130 -9.15 1.43 -2.95
N SER A 131 -8.05 0.67 -2.95
CA SER A 131 -7.31 0.42 -4.20
C SER A 131 -8.10 -0.41 -5.21
N LEU A 132 -8.79 -1.44 -4.74
CA LEU A 132 -9.64 -2.28 -5.58
C LEU A 132 -10.80 -1.47 -6.15
N GLU A 133 -11.48 -0.68 -5.33
CA GLU A 133 -12.61 0.13 -5.78
C GLU A 133 -12.18 1.18 -6.81
N VAL A 134 -11.06 1.87 -6.59
CA VAL A 134 -10.55 2.87 -7.55
C VAL A 134 -10.31 2.24 -8.92
N LEU A 135 -9.63 1.09 -8.97
CA LEU A 135 -9.30 0.43 -10.22
C LEU A 135 -10.54 -0.19 -10.88
N GLN A 136 -11.39 -0.88 -10.12
CA GLN A 136 -12.63 -1.47 -10.64
C GLN A 136 -13.57 -0.41 -11.22
N ASN A 137 -13.72 0.73 -10.53
CA ASN A 137 -14.51 1.86 -11.05
C ASN A 137 -13.93 2.41 -12.35
N GLU A 138 -12.61 2.44 -12.49
CA GLU A 138 -11.98 2.92 -13.73
C GLU A 138 -12.13 1.92 -14.88
N ILE A 139 -12.00 0.63 -14.62
CA ILE A 139 -12.28 -0.45 -15.59
C ILE A 139 -13.72 -0.33 -16.13
N LEU A 140 -14.69 -0.11 -15.25
CA LEU A 140 -16.10 0.08 -15.63
C LEU A 140 -16.29 1.35 -16.48
N LYS A 141 -15.68 2.48 -16.09
CA LYS A 141 -15.78 3.75 -16.85
C LYS A 141 -15.19 3.63 -18.26
N GLN A 142 -14.08 2.92 -18.40
CA GLN A 142 -13.44 2.69 -19.69
C GLN A 142 -14.11 1.55 -20.49
N LYS A 143 -15.16 0.93 -19.94
CA LYS A 143 -15.93 -0.17 -20.57
C LYS A 143 -15.04 -1.35 -20.97
N ILE A 144 -14.01 -1.64 -20.17
CA ILE A 144 -13.12 -2.77 -20.41
C ILE A 144 -13.87 -4.07 -20.11
N GLN A 145 -13.86 -5.00 -21.06
CA GLN A 145 -14.62 -6.26 -20.99
C GLN A 145 -13.79 -7.45 -20.51
N ALA A 146 -12.50 -7.24 -20.24
CA ALA A 146 -11.60 -8.29 -19.75
C ALA A 146 -12.09 -8.91 -18.43
N LYS A 147 -11.80 -10.19 -18.22
CA LYS A 147 -12.10 -10.91 -16.97
C LYS A 147 -11.30 -10.28 -15.83
N ILE A 148 -11.93 -10.11 -14.67
CA ILE A 148 -11.28 -9.51 -13.50
C ILE A 148 -11.03 -10.59 -12.44
N LYS A 149 -9.79 -10.68 -11.97
CA LYS A 149 -9.39 -11.53 -10.85
C LYS A 149 -8.70 -10.69 -9.79
N THR A 150 -9.00 -10.94 -8.52
CA THR A 150 -8.33 -10.26 -7.40
C THR A 150 -7.45 -11.25 -6.66
N ILE A 151 -6.22 -10.84 -6.37
CA ILE A 151 -5.34 -11.57 -5.46
C ILE A 151 -5.70 -11.16 -4.03
N ASP A 152 -5.96 -12.15 -3.20
CA ASP A 152 -6.28 -11.95 -1.79
C ASP A 152 -5.03 -11.57 -0.98
N ILE A 153 -5.24 -11.19 0.26
CA ILE A 153 -4.18 -10.91 1.22
C ILE A 153 -3.25 -12.10 1.43
N PHE A 154 -1.99 -11.82 1.73
CA PHE A 154 -0.93 -12.84 1.68
C PHE A 154 -0.01 -12.82 2.90
N TYR A 155 -0.38 -12.19 4.03
CA TYR A 155 0.45 -12.21 5.25
C TYR A 155 0.71 -13.63 5.80
N LYS A 156 -0.12 -14.62 5.47
CA LYS A 156 0.11 -16.04 5.83
C LYS A 156 0.91 -16.83 4.79
N ASN A 157 1.32 -16.21 3.69
CA ASN A 157 2.07 -16.93 2.65
C ASN A 157 3.43 -17.39 3.20
N GLU A 158 3.75 -18.67 3.08
CA GLU A 158 4.98 -19.24 3.66
C GLU A 158 6.25 -18.60 3.08
N LEU A 159 6.35 -18.48 1.74
CA LEU A 159 7.51 -17.86 1.08
C LEU A 159 7.69 -16.40 1.50
N TYR A 160 6.60 -15.66 1.66
CA TYR A 160 6.64 -14.28 2.17
C TYR A 160 7.21 -14.21 3.59
N ASN A 161 6.75 -15.10 4.47
CA ASN A 161 7.23 -15.17 5.84
C ASN A 161 8.69 -15.64 5.93
N GLU A 162 9.10 -16.59 5.10
CA GLU A 162 10.51 -17.02 5.00
C GLU A 162 11.41 -15.87 4.57
N MET A 163 11.03 -15.08 3.56
CA MET A 163 11.78 -13.90 3.14
C MET A 163 11.93 -12.86 4.29
N ILE A 164 10.88 -12.64 5.08
CA ILE A 164 10.93 -11.75 6.24
C ILE A 164 11.89 -12.29 7.30
N VAL A 165 11.75 -13.56 7.67
CA VAL A 165 12.61 -14.20 8.68
C VAL A 165 14.07 -14.15 8.28
N LEU A 166 14.39 -14.53 7.04
CA LEU A 166 15.75 -14.48 6.51
C LEU A 166 16.31 -13.05 6.54
N HIS A 167 15.52 -12.05 6.18
CA HIS A 167 15.95 -10.66 6.23
C HIS A 167 16.24 -10.21 7.67
N ILE A 168 15.38 -10.54 8.63
CA ILE A 168 15.57 -10.21 10.05
C ILE A 168 16.85 -10.84 10.58
N LEU A 169 17.06 -12.14 10.34
CA LEU A 169 18.25 -12.86 10.83
C LEU A 169 19.54 -12.35 10.18
N ALA A 170 19.51 -12.05 8.89
CA ALA A 170 20.65 -11.45 8.18
C ALA A 170 21.00 -10.04 8.69
N LYS A 171 20.04 -9.29 9.24
CA LYS A 171 20.33 -8.00 9.90
C LYS A 171 20.83 -8.19 11.32
N LYS A 172 20.21 -9.10 12.08
CA LYS A 172 20.66 -9.46 13.43
C LYS A 172 22.10 -9.97 13.45
N SER A 173 22.62 -10.61 12.41
CA SER A 173 24.03 -11.05 12.40
C SER A 173 25.04 -9.90 12.59
N ASN A 174 24.62 -8.65 12.41
CA ASN A 174 25.45 -7.46 12.63
C ASN A 174 25.29 -6.84 14.03
N PHE A 175 24.34 -7.31 14.85
CA PHE A 175 23.99 -6.75 16.15
C PHE A 175 23.59 -7.84 17.15
N ASP A 176 24.08 -7.76 18.38
CA ASP A 176 23.58 -8.63 19.46
C ASP A 176 22.23 -8.12 20.02
N ALA A 177 21.22 -8.02 19.14
CA ALA A 177 19.88 -7.56 19.49
C ALA A 177 19.10 -8.67 20.20
N LYS A 178 18.60 -8.39 21.41
CA LYS A 178 17.78 -9.30 22.21
C LYS A 178 16.27 -9.09 22.01
N THR A 179 15.87 -7.86 21.70
CA THR A 179 14.47 -7.47 21.48
C THR A 179 14.23 -7.14 20.02
N LEU A 180 13.13 -7.65 19.46
CA LEU A 180 12.64 -7.29 18.12
C LEU A 180 11.35 -6.46 18.22
N ILE A 181 11.36 -5.25 17.64
CA ILE A 181 10.19 -4.37 17.56
C ILE A 181 9.62 -4.42 16.15
N PHE A 182 8.39 -4.92 16.01
CA PHE A 182 7.59 -4.79 14.80
C PHE A 182 6.85 -3.46 14.84
N SER A 183 7.08 -2.60 13.83
CA SER A 183 6.43 -1.28 13.73
C SER A 183 5.44 -1.24 12.56
N ALA A 184 4.15 -1.37 12.85
CA ALA A 184 3.06 -1.29 11.87
C ALA A 184 2.52 0.15 11.77
N HIS A 185 1.87 0.51 10.67
CA HIS A 185 1.21 1.82 10.57
C HIS A 185 -0.07 1.84 11.41
N SER A 186 -0.28 2.88 12.22
CA SER A 186 -1.52 3.02 12.99
C SER A 186 -2.72 3.30 12.10
N LEU A 187 -3.91 2.84 12.52
CA LEU A 187 -5.19 3.27 11.97
C LEU A 187 -5.96 4.07 13.03
N PRO A 188 -6.80 5.05 12.65
CA PRO A 188 -7.71 5.69 13.59
C PRO A 188 -8.62 4.67 14.28
N GLN A 189 -8.83 4.79 15.60
CA GLN A 189 -9.70 3.86 16.35
C GLN A 189 -11.09 3.71 15.72
N SER A 190 -11.67 4.82 15.24
CA SER A 190 -12.98 4.78 14.56
C SER A 190 -13.05 3.93 13.28
N ILE A 191 -11.91 3.60 12.66
CA ILE A 191 -11.83 2.66 11.53
C ILE A 191 -11.80 1.23 12.06
N ILE A 192 -11.03 0.97 13.13
CA ILE A 192 -10.96 -0.31 13.82
C ILE A 192 -12.34 -0.70 14.36
N ASP A 193 -13.01 0.21 15.06
CA ASP A 193 -14.36 0.01 15.64
C ASP A 193 -15.43 -0.30 14.58
N LYS A 194 -15.19 0.10 13.32
CA LYS A 194 -16.06 -0.20 12.16
C LYS A 194 -15.76 -1.57 11.53
N GLY A 195 -14.95 -2.40 12.17
CA GLY A 195 -14.65 -3.76 11.77
C GLY A 195 -13.53 -3.88 10.73
N ASP A 196 -12.57 -2.94 10.71
CA ASP A 196 -11.39 -3.08 9.85
C ASP A 196 -10.53 -4.28 10.30
N LEU A 197 -10.08 -5.09 9.34
CA LEU A 197 -9.36 -6.33 9.61
C LEU A 197 -7.85 -6.12 9.85
N TYR A 198 -7.33 -4.91 9.62
CA TYR A 198 -5.90 -4.66 9.63
C TYR A 198 -5.24 -5.02 10.95
N GLU A 199 -5.81 -4.56 12.07
CA GLU A 199 -5.26 -4.83 13.40
C GLU A 199 -5.22 -6.34 13.68
N LYS A 200 -6.31 -7.05 13.37
CA LYS A 200 -6.37 -8.52 13.52
C LYS A 200 -5.31 -9.20 12.67
N HIS A 201 -5.19 -8.83 11.40
CA HIS A 201 -4.21 -9.41 10.48
C HIS A 201 -2.77 -9.13 10.90
N VAL A 202 -2.47 -7.93 11.40
CA VAL A 202 -1.14 -7.59 11.93
C VAL A 202 -0.84 -8.46 13.16
N ASN A 203 -1.77 -8.56 14.12
CA ASN A 203 -1.57 -9.40 15.31
C ASN A 203 -1.35 -10.88 14.94
N ASP A 204 -2.16 -11.42 14.02
CA ASP A 204 -2.02 -12.80 13.54
C ASP A 204 -0.67 -13.02 12.83
N HIS A 205 -0.24 -12.08 11.99
CA HIS A 205 1.03 -12.15 11.28
C HIS A 205 2.22 -12.10 12.25
N ILE A 206 2.18 -11.20 13.23
CA ILE A 206 3.23 -11.10 14.24
C ILE A 206 3.29 -12.38 15.08
N LYS A 207 2.15 -12.97 15.46
CA LYS A 207 2.15 -14.26 16.15
C LYS A 207 2.88 -15.34 15.35
N LEU A 208 2.62 -15.42 14.04
CA LEU A 208 3.29 -16.36 13.14
C LEU A 208 4.81 -16.08 13.07
N LEU A 209 5.22 -14.83 12.93
CA LEU A 209 6.64 -14.45 12.88
C LEU A 209 7.36 -14.70 14.21
N LYS A 210 6.70 -14.44 15.36
CA LYS A 210 7.24 -14.74 16.69
C LYS A 210 7.56 -16.23 16.83
N GLU A 211 6.65 -17.10 16.42
CA GLU A 211 6.90 -18.56 16.45
C GLU A 211 8.11 -18.97 15.61
N LYS A 212 8.28 -18.37 14.42
CA LYS A 212 9.42 -18.64 13.54
C LYS A 212 10.75 -18.04 14.04
N LEU A 213 10.71 -17.09 14.96
CA LEU A 213 11.89 -16.33 15.44
C LEU A 213 12.22 -16.56 16.92
N LYS A 214 11.43 -17.37 17.63
CA LYS A 214 11.50 -17.51 19.10
C LYS A 214 12.86 -17.93 19.64
N ASP A 215 13.64 -18.69 18.87
CA ASP A 215 14.99 -19.14 19.27
C ASP A 215 16.08 -18.08 19.00
N HIS A 216 15.70 -16.92 18.47
CA HIS A 216 16.62 -15.86 18.04
C HIS A 216 16.47 -14.54 18.82
N PHE A 217 15.36 -14.34 19.55
CA PHE A 217 15.10 -13.13 20.31
C PHE A 217 14.45 -13.46 21.66
N ASP A 218 14.83 -12.71 22.69
CA ASP A 218 14.31 -12.85 24.05
C ASP A 218 12.92 -12.19 24.18
N GLU A 219 12.67 -11.13 23.40
CA GLU A 219 11.47 -10.32 23.49
C GLU A 219 10.97 -9.85 22.13
N PHE A 220 9.65 -9.79 21.97
CA PHE A 220 9.00 -9.28 20.78
C PHE A 220 7.92 -8.25 21.10
N ILE A 221 8.06 -7.05 20.57
CA ILE A 221 7.14 -5.92 20.76
C ILE A 221 6.43 -5.64 19.44
N LEU A 222 5.11 -5.43 19.49
CA LEU A 222 4.35 -4.83 18.39
C LEU A 222 4.03 -3.38 18.76
N ALA A 223 4.50 -2.45 17.95
CA ALA A 223 4.25 -1.02 18.06
C ALA A 223 3.55 -0.49 16.82
N TYR A 224 2.86 0.63 16.97
CA TYR A 224 2.20 1.34 15.88
C TYR A 224 2.79 2.75 15.71
N GLN A 225 3.08 3.13 14.48
CA GLN A 225 3.70 4.41 14.11
C GLN A 225 2.77 5.29 13.25
N SER A 226 3.19 6.54 13.02
CA SER A 226 2.57 7.48 12.07
C SER A 226 1.14 7.91 12.45
N LYS A 227 0.89 8.17 13.74
CA LYS A 227 -0.38 8.64 14.27
C LYS A 227 -0.84 9.95 13.62
N LEU A 228 -2.04 9.96 13.04
CA LEU A 228 -2.63 11.14 12.39
C LEU A 228 -3.52 11.94 13.37
N GLY A 229 -2.92 12.95 14.02
CA GLY A 229 -3.67 13.89 14.86
C GLY A 229 -3.96 13.39 16.29
N PRO A 230 -4.80 14.08 17.07
CA PRO A 230 -5.08 13.76 18.47
C PRO A 230 -6.00 12.54 18.65
N VAL A 231 -6.48 11.94 17.56
CA VAL A 231 -7.40 10.80 17.56
C VAL A 231 -6.70 9.63 18.25
N LYS A 232 -7.32 9.03 19.28
CA LYS A 232 -6.75 7.84 19.95
C LYS A 232 -6.49 6.73 18.94
#